data_AF-A0A1U8A5K7-F1
#
_entry.id   AF-A0A1U8A5K7-F1
#
_cell.length_a   1.000
_cell.length_b   1.000
_cell.length_c   1.000
_cell.angle_alpha   90.00
_cell.angle_beta   90.00
_cell.angle_gamma   90.00
#
_symmetry.space_group_name_H-M   'P 1'
#
loop_
_entity.id
_entity.type
_entity.pdbx_description
1 polymer ?
#
loop_
_entity_poly.entity_id
_entity_poly.type
_entity_poly.pdbx_seq_one_letter_code
_entity_poly.pdbx_strand_id
1 'polypeptide(L)'
;MAKIVQNDIPLRTMVGSDDVGEWPHGHHPPTPSGRRDNRKRQDCIIQEGLRQNGIIHVLNCVGFICPEYIKSDLEYKTLWLQDSPSEDITSILHDVFDYFEDVREQRGKVLVHCCQGVSRSTSLVIAYLMWREGQSFDDAFQYVKAARGIANPNMGFACQLLQCQKRVHAIPLSPSSVLRMYRMAPHSSYDALHSIPKMLNDPSFALDSRGTFLIHVPSAIYIWISRRCEPIMERDAKGAAFQVVRYEKAQGPIITVEEGEEPSDLWDVFSNLPPSVGKSSHSLEIESAKNIVPSERKVDSYNVDFELFCKAITGGVVPPFSSSGPEQETHLPARESNWSGLRRKFISDSVKGFVSTPKVSMCSRVESIQIHY
;
A
#
# COMPACT_ATOMS: atom_id res chain seq x y z
N MET A 1 1.40 -13.43 18.75
CA MET A 1 0.14 -13.52 18.00
C MET A 1 -0.42 -12.11 17.96
N ALA A 2 -0.68 -11.56 16.79
CA ALA A 2 -1.20 -10.22 16.59
C ALA A 2 -2.64 -10.15 17.14
N LYS A 3 -2.77 -9.70 18.39
CA LYS A 3 -4.06 -9.56 19.05
C LYS A 3 -4.80 -8.39 18.42
N ILE A 4 -5.92 -8.66 17.77
CA ILE A 4 -6.85 -7.58 17.45
C ILE A 4 -7.58 -7.20 18.73
N VAL A 5 -7.50 -5.93 19.10
CA VAL A 5 -8.25 -5.36 20.23
C VAL A 5 -9.15 -4.26 19.70
N GLN A 6 -10.41 -4.33 20.09
CA GLN A 6 -11.44 -3.33 19.88
C GLN A 6 -11.40 -2.30 21.02
N ASN A 7 -11.16 -1.00 20.72
CA ASN A 7 -11.14 0.10 21.70
C ASN A 7 -12.21 1.17 21.43
N ASP A 8 -12.74 1.80 22.50
CA ASP A 8 -13.81 2.84 22.49
C ASP A 8 -13.21 4.19 22.08
N ILE A 9 -12.61 4.23 20.91
CA ILE A 9 -12.17 5.44 20.24
C ILE A 9 -13.29 5.78 19.26
N PRO A 10 -14.10 6.83 19.51
CA PRO A 10 -15.31 7.11 18.72
C PRO A 10 -14.97 7.75 17.38
N LEU A 11 -14.31 6.96 16.53
CA LEU A 11 -14.03 7.18 15.10
C LEU A 11 -15.30 6.95 14.27
N ARG A 12 -16.42 7.55 14.71
CA ARG A 12 -17.55 7.79 13.81
C ARG A 12 -17.04 8.70 12.70
N THR A 13 -17.56 8.55 11.48
CA THR A 13 -17.12 9.33 10.32
C THR A 13 -16.95 10.81 10.66
N MET A 14 -15.74 11.33 10.49
CA MET A 14 -15.47 12.78 10.51
C MET A 14 -16.03 13.50 9.27
N VAL A 15 -16.52 12.73 8.29
CA VAL A 15 -17.53 13.19 7.33
C VAL A 15 -18.76 13.63 8.11
N GLY A 16 -19.12 14.90 8.01
CA GLY A 16 -20.33 15.42 8.64
C GLY A 16 -21.57 14.68 8.11
N SER A 17 -22.60 14.55 8.95
CA SER A 17 -23.88 13.91 8.61
C SER A 17 -24.74 14.74 7.64
N ASP A 18 -24.12 15.56 6.78
CA ASP A 18 -24.76 16.70 6.11
C ASP A 18 -25.08 16.41 4.63
N ASP A 19 -24.41 15.45 3.97
CA ASP A 19 -24.52 15.20 2.52
C ASP A 19 -25.44 14.04 2.11
N VAL A 20 -25.97 13.23 3.05
CA VAL A 20 -26.95 12.15 2.76
C VAL A 20 -28.03 12.08 3.83
N GLY A 21 -29.07 12.92 3.69
CA GLY A 21 -30.30 12.84 4.47
C GLY A 21 -31.13 14.11 4.42
N GLU A 22 -32.43 13.98 4.16
CA GLU A 22 -33.38 15.06 4.39
C GLU A 22 -33.47 15.35 5.90
N TRP A 23 -33.27 16.60 6.30
CA TRP A 23 -33.41 16.98 7.71
C TRP A 23 -34.89 16.91 8.11
N PRO A 24 -35.27 16.13 9.13
CA PRO A 24 -36.66 16.08 9.58
C PRO A 24 -37.11 17.47 10.05
N HIS A 25 -38.30 17.89 9.61
CA HIS A 25 -38.76 19.28 9.70
C HIS A 25 -38.67 19.84 11.12
N GLY A 26 -37.77 20.82 11.33
CA GLY A 26 -37.68 21.60 12.58
C GLY A 26 -36.27 21.86 13.10
N HIS A 27 -35.24 21.15 12.63
CA HIS A 27 -33.86 21.35 13.09
C HIS A 27 -33.01 22.17 12.12
N HIS A 28 -32.57 23.34 12.57
CA HIS A 28 -31.56 24.13 11.86
C HIS A 28 -30.16 23.50 11.99
N PRO A 29 -29.31 23.58 10.94
CA PRO A 29 -27.93 23.12 11.02
C PRO A 29 -27.14 23.91 12.08
N PRO A 30 -26.20 23.27 12.81
CA PRO A 30 -25.41 23.94 13.84
C PRO A 30 -24.53 25.06 13.26
N THR A 31 -24.39 26.14 14.03
CA THR A 31 -23.59 27.32 13.66
C THR A 31 -22.11 26.97 13.47
N PRO A 32 -21.33 27.77 12.70
CA PRO A 32 -19.90 27.50 12.50
C PRO A 32 -19.07 27.43 13.80
N SER A 33 -19.45 28.16 14.84
CA SER A 33 -18.86 28.05 16.18
C SER A 33 -19.22 26.72 16.85
N GLY A 34 -20.51 26.35 16.89
CA GLY A 34 -20.95 25.07 17.44
C GLY A 34 -20.35 23.85 16.72
N ARG A 35 -20.20 23.93 15.38
CA ARG A 35 -19.47 22.92 14.58
C ARG A 35 -18.01 22.80 15.00
N ARG A 36 -17.31 23.92 15.23
CA ARG A 36 -15.89 23.96 15.64
C ARG A 36 -15.69 23.43 17.06
N ASP A 37 -16.57 23.77 18.00
CA ASP A 37 -16.45 23.32 19.40
C ASP A 37 -16.85 21.84 19.57
N ASN A 38 -17.85 21.35 18.83
CA ASN A 38 -18.15 19.91 18.80
C ASN A 38 -16.99 19.10 18.19
N ARG A 39 -16.33 19.61 17.14
CA ARG A 39 -15.13 18.94 16.58
C ARG A 39 -14.01 18.85 17.62
N LYS A 40 -13.64 19.98 18.27
CA LYS A 40 -12.63 19.99 19.35
C LYS A 40 -12.95 19.01 20.47
N ARG A 41 -14.22 18.92 20.91
CA ARG A 41 -14.64 17.96 21.94
C ARG A 41 -14.45 16.52 21.47
N GLN A 42 -14.79 16.21 20.21
CA GLN A 42 -14.58 14.88 19.63
C GLN A 42 -13.08 14.55 19.50
N ASP A 43 -12.27 15.51 19.05
CA ASP A 43 -10.81 15.37 18.95
C ASP A 43 -10.19 15.01 20.31
N CYS A 44 -10.59 15.71 21.38
CA CYS A 44 -10.13 15.40 22.74
C CYS A 44 -10.54 13.99 23.23
N ILE A 45 -11.77 13.54 22.93
CA ILE A 45 -12.22 12.19 23.32
C ILE A 45 -11.44 11.12 22.54
N ILE A 46 -11.19 11.33 21.25
CA ILE A 46 -10.38 10.45 20.41
C ILE A 46 -8.93 10.41 20.94
N GLN A 47 -8.34 11.57 21.24
CA GLN A 47 -6.98 11.68 21.77
C GLN A 47 -6.83 10.97 23.13
N GLU A 48 -7.79 11.13 24.03
CA GLU A 48 -7.77 10.45 25.33
C GLU A 48 -7.93 8.93 25.19
N GLY A 49 -8.88 8.47 24.35
CA GLY A 49 -9.04 7.04 24.06
C GLY A 49 -7.80 6.40 23.42
N LEU A 50 -7.09 7.13 22.55
CA LEU A 50 -5.79 6.72 22.00
C LEU A 50 -4.72 6.60 23.09
N ARG A 51 -4.58 7.63 23.94
CA ARG A 51 -3.59 7.70 25.02
C ARG A 51 -3.80 6.63 26.08
N GLN A 52 -5.04 6.41 26.54
CA GLN A 52 -5.38 5.35 27.50
C GLN A 52 -5.02 3.95 26.96
N ASN A 53 -5.18 3.74 25.65
CA ASN A 53 -4.80 2.50 24.99
C ASN A 53 -3.32 2.44 24.56
N GLY A 54 -2.51 3.46 24.85
CA GLY A 54 -1.10 3.52 24.47
C GLY A 54 -0.87 3.48 22.96
N ILE A 55 -1.73 4.14 22.19
CA ILE A 55 -1.60 4.29 20.73
C ILE A 55 -0.95 5.63 20.43
N ILE A 56 0.19 5.59 19.76
CA ILE A 56 0.84 6.77 19.16
C ILE A 56 1.05 6.63 17.64
N HIS A 57 0.74 5.46 17.05
CA HIS A 57 0.90 5.20 15.62
C HIS A 57 -0.48 4.95 14.98
N VAL A 58 -0.75 5.60 13.85
CA VAL A 58 -2.02 5.48 13.11
C VAL A 58 -1.75 5.13 11.65
N LEU A 59 -2.44 4.11 11.14
CA LEU A 59 -2.59 3.86 9.71
C LEU A 59 -3.97 4.35 9.24
N ASN A 60 -3.97 5.45 8.52
CA ASN A 60 -5.14 6.05 7.89
C ASN A 60 -5.27 5.53 6.47
N CYS A 61 -6.28 4.70 6.18
CA CYS A 61 -6.50 4.13 4.86
C CYS A 61 -7.13 5.10 3.83
N VAL A 62 -7.52 6.31 4.23
CA VAL A 62 -8.38 7.19 3.41
C VAL A 62 -8.10 8.69 3.63
N GLY A 63 -6.88 9.12 3.29
CA GLY A 63 -6.46 10.53 3.42
C GLY A 63 -7.42 11.55 2.77
N PHE A 64 -8.04 11.20 1.63
CA PHE A 64 -8.95 12.07 0.87
C PHE A 64 -10.35 12.25 1.48
N ILE A 65 -10.67 11.55 2.57
CA ILE A 65 -11.93 11.72 3.34
C ILE A 65 -11.63 12.02 4.83
N CYS A 66 -10.59 11.40 5.37
CA CYS A 66 -10.15 11.59 6.75
C CYS A 66 -8.73 12.18 6.76
N PRO A 67 -8.58 13.51 6.83
CA PRO A 67 -7.27 14.12 7.03
C PRO A 67 -6.67 13.78 8.41
N GLU A 68 -5.40 14.10 8.60
CA GLU A 68 -4.67 13.86 9.86
C GLU A 68 -4.97 14.99 10.86
N TYR A 69 -5.74 14.70 11.91
CA TYR A 69 -6.23 15.72 12.85
C TYR A 69 -5.26 16.04 13.99
N ILE A 70 -4.66 15.02 14.64
CA ILE A 70 -3.91 15.18 15.90
C ILE A 70 -2.40 14.99 15.64
N LYS A 71 -1.84 15.81 14.74
CA LYS A 71 -0.45 15.69 14.23
C LYS A 71 0.65 15.95 15.28
N SER A 72 0.31 16.47 16.45
CA SER A 72 1.26 16.82 17.52
C SER A 72 1.70 15.64 18.38
N ASP A 73 0.83 14.63 18.52
CA ASP A 73 0.96 13.55 19.51
C ASP A 73 0.94 12.15 18.88
N LEU A 74 0.70 12.06 17.56
CA LEU A 74 0.54 10.81 16.82
C LEU A 74 1.40 10.81 15.54
N GLU A 75 2.11 9.71 15.32
CA GLU A 75 2.69 9.41 14.02
C GLU A 75 1.61 8.86 13.09
N TYR A 76 1.27 9.61 12.05
CA TYR A 76 0.41 9.15 10.97
C TYR A 76 1.23 8.56 9.82
N LYS A 77 0.78 7.41 9.34
CA LYS A 77 1.00 6.96 7.97
C LYS A 77 -0.35 6.99 7.25
N THR A 78 -0.42 7.72 6.15
CA THR A 78 -1.66 7.91 5.37
C THR A 78 -1.54 7.22 4.02
N LEU A 79 -2.64 6.57 3.62
CA LEU A 79 -2.90 5.94 2.33
C LEU A 79 -4.16 6.54 1.71
N TRP A 80 -4.32 6.34 0.41
CA TRP A 80 -5.33 7.05 -0.40
C TRP A 80 -6.23 6.08 -1.16
N LEU A 81 -6.64 5.00 -0.48
CA LEU A 81 -7.39 3.88 -1.06
C LEU A 81 -8.88 4.20 -1.23
N GLN A 82 -9.42 3.96 -2.42
CA GLN A 82 -10.86 3.87 -2.69
C GLN A 82 -11.43 2.58 -2.10
N ASP A 83 -12.74 2.54 -1.80
CA ASP A 83 -13.41 1.30 -1.39
C ASP A 83 -14.01 0.54 -2.60
N SER A 84 -13.32 0.59 -3.73
CA SER A 84 -13.73 -0.05 -4.98
C SER A 84 -13.19 -1.49 -5.07
N PRO A 85 -13.94 -2.44 -5.66
CA PRO A 85 -13.39 -3.73 -6.10
C PRO A 85 -12.26 -3.62 -7.12
N SER A 86 -12.10 -2.46 -7.78
CA SER A 86 -11.05 -2.16 -8.75
C SER A 86 -9.81 -1.49 -8.16
N GLU A 87 -9.81 -1.15 -6.87
CA GLU A 87 -8.64 -0.56 -6.20
C GLU A 87 -7.60 -1.65 -5.92
N ASP A 88 -6.33 -1.41 -6.23
CA ASP A 88 -5.26 -2.38 -5.96
C ASP A 88 -4.69 -2.18 -4.55
N ILE A 89 -5.09 -3.04 -3.62
CA ILE A 89 -4.49 -3.08 -2.29
C ILE A 89 -3.23 -3.93 -2.25
N THR A 90 -2.91 -4.72 -3.28
CA THR A 90 -1.78 -5.68 -3.24
C THR A 90 -0.43 -4.99 -3.31
N SER A 91 -0.29 -3.96 -4.14
CA SER A 91 0.98 -3.21 -4.30
C SER A 91 1.40 -2.40 -3.08
N ILE A 92 0.46 -2.07 -2.17
CA ILE A 92 0.73 -1.30 -0.95
C ILE A 92 0.95 -2.18 0.30
N LEU A 93 0.68 -3.50 0.22
CA LEU A 93 0.78 -4.40 1.38
C LEU A 93 2.16 -4.39 2.04
N HIS A 94 3.24 -4.38 1.25
CA HIS A 94 4.60 -4.48 1.79
C HIS A 94 4.99 -3.27 2.65
N ASP A 95 4.62 -2.05 2.25
CA ASP A 95 4.85 -0.86 3.06
C ASP A 95 4.04 -0.89 4.36
N VAL A 96 2.77 -1.32 4.28
CA VAL A 96 1.90 -1.52 5.45
C VAL A 96 2.49 -2.54 6.42
N PHE A 97 3.04 -3.64 5.89
CA PHE A 97 3.69 -4.67 6.69
C PHE A 97 5.02 -4.18 7.30
N ASP A 98 5.81 -3.38 6.58
CA ASP A 98 7.02 -2.73 7.13
C ASP A 98 6.66 -1.81 8.31
N TYR A 99 5.60 -1.00 8.19
CA TYR A 99 5.14 -0.11 9.28
C TYR A 99 4.64 -0.89 10.49
N PHE A 100 3.82 -1.93 10.28
CA PHE A 100 3.35 -2.78 11.37
C PHE A 100 4.52 -3.51 12.06
N GLU A 101 5.49 -4.00 11.29
CA GLU A 101 6.69 -4.66 11.85
C GLU A 101 7.62 -3.69 12.60
N ASP A 102 7.78 -2.45 12.14
CA ASP A 102 8.56 -1.43 12.84
C ASP A 102 7.94 -1.09 14.21
N VAL A 103 6.64 -0.79 14.21
CA VAL A 103 5.91 -0.51 15.46
C VAL A 103 5.88 -1.73 16.39
N ARG A 104 5.83 -2.95 15.85
CA ARG A 104 5.96 -4.21 16.62
C ARG A 104 7.30 -4.30 17.33
N GLU A 105 8.40 -3.97 16.65
CA GLU A 105 9.76 -4.05 17.19
C GLU A 105 9.98 -3.03 18.31
N GLN A 106 9.39 -1.84 18.16
CA GLN A 106 9.32 -0.80 19.19
C GLN A 106 8.37 -1.14 20.35
N ARG A 107 7.64 -2.27 20.29
CA ARG A 107 6.56 -2.69 21.22
C ARG A 107 5.37 -1.72 21.28
N GLY A 108 5.23 -0.87 20.28
CA GLY A 108 4.10 0.04 20.12
C GLY A 108 2.84 -0.69 19.65
N LYS A 109 1.81 0.09 19.31
CA LYS A 109 0.52 -0.39 18.82
C LYS A 109 0.01 0.53 17.71
N VAL A 110 -0.59 -0.03 16.68
CA VAL A 110 -1.15 0.73 15.54
C VAL A 110 -2.68 0.71 15.55
N LEU A 111 -3.30 1.88 15.48
CA LEU A 111 -4.71 2.02 15.09
C LEU A 111 -4.80 1.93 13.55
N VAL A 112 -5.65 1.07 13.01
CA VAL A 112 -5.88 0.97 11.56
C VAL A 112 -7.33 1.34 11.25
N HIS A 113 -7.56 2.41 10.47
CA HIS A 113 -8.90 2.92 10.19
C HIS A 113 -9.13 3.30 8.72
N CYS A 114 -10.39 3.21 8.29
CA CYS A 114 -10.91 3.84 7.07
C CYS A 114 -12.14 4.70 7.44
N CYS A 115 -13.13 4.86 6.56
CA CYS A 115 -14.36 5.61 6.88
C CYS A 115 -15.22 4.94 7.96
N GLN A 116 -15.33 3.60 7.97
CA GLN A 116 -16.24 2.85 8.85
C GLN A 116 -15.57 1.66 9.57
N GLY A 117 -14.33 1.32 9.23
CA GLY A 117 -13.67 0.11 9.71
C GLY A 117 -14.34 -1.19 9.23
N VAL A 118 -14.88 -1.19 8.00
CA VAL A 118 -15.61 -2.32 7.41
C VAL A 118 -14.76 -3.07 6.38
N SER A 119 -14.26 -2.37 5.35
CA SER A 119 -13.59 -2.98 4.20
C SER A 119 -12.07 -2.69 4.12
N ARG A 120 -11.63 -1.50 3.69
CA ARG A 120 -10.19 -1.16 3.48
C ARG A 120 -9.26 -1.54 4.65
N SER A 121 -9.48 -0.97 5.85
CA SER A 121 -8.64 -1.22 7.03
C SER A 121 -8.65 -2.68 7.45
N THR A 122 -9.81 -3.32 7.39
CA THR A 122 -10.02 -4.75 7.66
C THR A 122 -9.18 -5.62 6.71
N SER A 123 -9.16 -5.27 5.43
CA SER A 123 -8.43 -6.01 4.38
C SER A 123 -6.92 -5.97 4.59
N LEU A 124 -6.38 -4.80 4.98
CA LEU A 124 -4.95 -4.66 5.29
C LEU A 124 -4.55 -5.47 6.55
N VAL A 125 -5.42 -5.53 7.56
CA VAL A 125 -5.17 -6.31 8.79
C VAL A 125 -5.29 -7.82 8.53
N ILE A 126 -6.26 -8.26 7.72
CA ILE A 126 -6.36 -9.66 7.24
C ILE A 126 -5.07 -10.03 6.48
N ALA A 127 -4.63 -9.19 5.54
CA ALA A 127 -3.40 -9.41 4.78
C ALA A 127 -2.17 -9.60 5.67
N TYR A 128 -2.05 -8.77 6.72
CA TYR A 128 -0.95 -8.87 7.68
C TYR A 128 -1.01 -10.15 8.51
N LEU A 129 -2.19 -10.59 8.96
CA LEU A 129 -2.35 -11.87 9.68
C LEU A 129 -1.97 -13.06 8.80
N MET A 130 -2.43 -13.08 7.54
CA MET A 130 -2.09 -14.12 6.57
C MET A 130 -0.58 -14.23 6.37
N TRP A 131 0.12 -13.11 6.14
CA TRP A 131 1.58 -13.11 6.01
C TRP A 131 2.28 -13.48 7.34
N ARG A 132 1.92 -12.81 8.44
CA ARG A 132 2.68 -12.85 9.69
C ARG A 132 2.54 -14.17 10.44
N GLU A 133 1.36 -14.78 10.35
CA GLU A 133 1.00 -15.98 11.13
C GLU A 133 0.76 -17.21 10.27
N GLY A 134 0.82 -17.08 8.93
CA GLY A 134 0.55 -18.18 7.99
C GLY A 134 -0.92 -18.61 7.95
N GLN A 135 -1.83 -17.81 8.53
CA GLN A 135 -3.27 -18.06 8.52
C GLN A 135 -3.80 -18.08 7.08
N SER A 136 -4.85 -18.86 6.81
CA SER A 136 -5.60 -18.70 5.56
C SER A 136 -6.39 -17.39 5.58
N PHE A 137 -6.86 -16.97 4.41
CA PHE A 137 -7.78 -15.83 4.27
C PHE A 137 -9.04 -16.02 5.10
N ASP A 138 -9.59 -17.24 5.18
CA ASP A 138 -10.78 -17.49 6.00
C ASP A 138 -10.44 -17.43 7.49
N ASP A 139 -9.38 -18.10 7.97
CA ASP A 139 -8.94 -18.01 9.37
C ASP A 139 -8.74 -16.55 9.82
N ALA A 140 -8.01 -15.78 9.01
CA ALA A 140 -7.73 -14.36 9.28
C ALA A 140 -8.99 -13.49 9.18
N PHE A 141 -9.88 -13.76 8.22
CA PHE A 141 -11.17 -13.08 8.13
C PHE A 141 -12.05 -13.40 9.34
N GLN A 142 -12.21 -14.67 9.73
CA GLN A 142 -13.00 -15.07 10.89
C GLN A 142 -12.41 -14.51 12.20
N TYR A 143 -11.07 -14.47 12.34
CA TYR A 143 -10.42 -13.85 13.49
C TYR A 143 -10.73 -12.34 13.58
N VAL A 144 -10.62 -11.61 12.46
CA VAL A 144 -10.95 -10.18 12.39
C VAL A 144 -12.47 -9.95 12.56
N LYS A 145 -13.32 -10.87 12.08
CA LYS A 145 -14.78 -10.84 12.18
C LYS A 145 -15.28 -11.10 13.59
N ALA A 146 -14.68 -12.06 14.30
CA ALA A 146 -14.93 -12.30 15.71
C ALA A 146 -14.46 -11.13 16.58
N ALA A 147 -13.34 -10.48 16.20
CA ALA A 147 -12.85 -9.29 16.86
C ALA A 147 -13.60 -8.00 16.46
N ARG A 148 -14.32 -7.95 15.33
CA ARG A 148 -15.19 -6.84 14.91
C ARG A 148 -16.32 -7.34 14.00
N GLY A 149 -17.52 -7.48 14.56
CA GLY A 149 -18.67 -8.09 13.87
C GLY A 149 -19.07 -7.45 12.53
N ILE A 150 -18.78 -6.16 12.31
CA ILE A 150 -19.06 -5.46 11.05
C ILE A 150 -17.97 -5.59 9.98
N ALA A 151 -16.87 -6.30 10.25
CA ALA A 151 -15.80 -6.56 9.28
C ALA A 151 -16.36 -7.22 8.00
N ASN A 152 -16.12 -6.61 6.85
CA ASN A 152 -16.56 -7.10 5.54
C ASN A 152 -15.73 -6.44 4.41
N PRO A 153 -14.59 -7.03 4.02
CA PRO A 153 -13.86 -6.64 2.80
C PRO A 153 -14.78 -6.59 1.58
N ASN A 154 -14.58 -5.63 0.69
CA ASN A 154 -15.25 -5.66 -0.62
C ASN A 154 -14.76 -6.88 -1.44
N MET A 155 -15.56 -7.33 -2.41
CA MET A 155 -15.28 -8.56 -3.15
C MET A 155 -13.95 -8.52 -3.94
N GLY A 156 -13.53 -7.34 -4.42
CA GLY A 156 -12.25 -7.18 -5.10
C GLY A 156 -11.07 -7.39 -4.15
N PHE A 157 -11.14 -6.83 -2.94
CA PHE A 157 -10.13 -7.05 -1.90
C PHE A 157 -10.08 -8.51 -1.45
N ALA A 158 -11.24 -9.16 -1.25
CA ALA A 158 -11.29 -10.59 -0.91
C ALA A 158 -10.63 -11.44 -2.02
N CYS A 159 -10.93 -11.18 -3.29
CA CYS A 159 -10.29 -11.83 -4.44
C CYS A 159 -8.77 -11.57 -4.50
N GLN A 160 -8.33 -10.33 -4.28
CA GLN A 160 -6.91 -9.96 -4.26
C GLN A 160 -6.15 -10.66 -3.13
N LEU A 161 -6.74 -10.77 -1.93
CA LEU A 161 -6.13 -11.48 -0.80
C LEU A 161 -6.09 -12.99 -1.02
N LEU A 162 -7.13 -13.59 -1.60
CA LEU A 162 -7.13 -14.99 -2.03
C LEU A 162 -6.08 -15.26 -3.13
N GLN A 163 -5.83 -14.30 -4.03
CA GLN A 163 -4.71 -14.37 -4.98
C GLN A 163 -3.35 -14.27 -4.27
N CYS A 164 -3.19 -13.36 -3.30
CA CYS A 164 -1.99 -13.28 -2.46
C CYS A 164 -1.71 -14.63 -1.78
N GLN A 165 -2.71 -15.24 -1.13
CA GLN A 165 -2.59 -16.57 -0.51
C GLN A 165 -2.11 -17.61 -1.52
N LYS A 166 -2.72 -17.68 -2.70
CA LYS A 166 -2.31 -18.61 -3.76
C LYS A 166 -0.86 -18.41 -4.22
N ARG A 167 -0.34 -17.18 -4.19
CA ARG A 167 1.08 -16.89 -4.48
C ARG A 167 2.02 -17.34 -3.36
N VAL A 168 1.66 -17.14 -2.08
CA VAL A 168 2.59 -17.40 -0.95
C VAL A 168 2.45 -18.78 -0.29
N HIS A 169 1.35 -19.50 -0.49
CA HIS A 169 1.08 -20.83 0.08
C HIS A 169 1.09 -21.97 -0.96
N ALA A 170 1.55 -21.73 -2.20
CA ALA A 170 1.73 -22.80 -3.19
C ALA A 170 2.88 -23.74 -2.77
N ILE A 171 2.53 -24.99 -2.43
CA ILE A 171 3.50 -26.07 -2.16
C ILE A 171 3.14 -27.29 -3.03
N PRO A 172 4.06 -27.77 -3.89
CA PRO A 172 5.32 -27.11 -4.26
C PRO A 172 5.06 -25.73 -4.89
N LEU A 173 6.05 -24.84 -4.81
CA LEU A 173 6.14 -23.75 -5.79
C LEU A 173 6.19 -24.44 -7.16
N SER A 174 5.21 -24.19 -8.04
CA SER A 174 5.14 -24.90 -9.31
C SER A 174 6.46 -24.75 -10.06
N PRO A 175 7.02 -25.81 -10.69
CA PRO A 175 8.22 -25.69 -11.53
C PRO A 175 8.07 -24.61 -12.62
N SER A 176 6.84 -24.36 -13.06
CA SER A 176 6.43 -23.17 -13.83
C SER A 176 6.34 -21.91 -12.94
N SER A 177 7.38 -21.61 -12.16
CA SER A 177 7.39 -20.47 -11.23
C SER A 177 7.43 -19.17 -12.03
N VAL A 178 6.26 -18.54 -12.16
CA VAL A 178 5.95 -17.54 -13.20
C VAL A 178 6.82 -16.29 -13.04
N LEU A 179 7.33 -15.78 -14.16
CA LEU A 179 7.89 -14.43 -14.28
C LEU A 179 6.92 -13.43 -13.65
N ARG A 180 7.36 -12.72 -12.62
CA ARG A 180 6.57 -11.63 -12.02
C ARG A 180 7.30 -10.31 -12.19
N MET A 181 6.72 -9.47 -13.04
CA MET A 181 7.17 -8.10 -13.21
C MET A 181 6.30 -7.14 -12.38
N TYR A 182 6.95 -6.17 -11.74
CA TYR A 182 6.31 -5.08 -11.02
C TYR A 182 6.88 -3.77 -11.57
N ARG A 183 6.01 -2.82 -11.96
CA ARG A 183 6.42 -1.47 -12.31
C ARG A 183 6.42 -0.60 -11.06
N MET A 184 7.47 0.18 -10.84
CA MET A 184 7.43 1.23 -9.82
C MET A 184 6.53 2.38 -10.31
N ALA A 185 5.52 2.72 -9.52
CA ALA A 185 4.46 3.64 -9.90
C ALA A 185 3.96 4.43 -8.68
N PRO A 186 3.45 5.67 -8.84
CA PRO A 186 2.78 6.40 -7.77
C PRO A 186 1.71 5.56 -7.07
N HIS A 187 1.68 5.55 -5.73
CA HIS A 187 0.63 4.89 -4.96
C HIS A 187 -0.75 5.44 -5.36
N SER A 188 -0.87 6.77 -5.36
CA SER A 188 -2.12 7.48 -5.66
C SER A 188 -1.83 8.84 -6.29
N SER A 189 -2.84 9.43 -6.93
CA SER A 189 -2.79 10.82 -7.39
C SER A 189 -2.51 11.81 -6.25
N TYR A 190 -2.88 11.46 -5.01
CA TYR A 190 -2.71 12.29 -3.81
C TYR A 190 -1.35 12.15 -3.11
N ASP A 191 -0.57 11.11 -3.43
CA ASP A 191 0.81 10.92 -2.94
C ASP A 191 1.68 10.42 -4.09
N ALA A 192 1.96 11.34 -5.00
CA ALA A 192 2.61 11.06 -6.27
C ALA A 192 4.08 10.60 -6.14
N LEU A 193 4.75 10.98 -5.05
CA LEU A 193 6.15 10.63 -4.78
C LEU A 193 6.31 9.32 -3.98
N HIS A 194 5.23 8.78 -3.41
CA HIS A 194 5.20 7.44 -2.84
C HIS A 194 5.18 6.38 -3.95
N SER A 195 6.36 5.95 -4.40
CA SER A 195 6.47 4.94 -5.46
C SER A 195 6.36 3.52 -4.90
N ILE A 196 5.42 2.71 -5.43
CA ILE A 196 5.13 1.34 -4.99
C ILE A 196 5.23 0.33 -6.16
N PRO A 197 5.55 -0.95 -5.89
CA PRO A 197 5.66 -1.99 -6.92
C PRO A 197 4.27 -2.50 -7.36
N LYS A 198 3.73 -1.97 -8.46
CA LYS A 198 2.47 -2.45 -9.04
C LYS A 198 2.72 -3.67 -9.94
N MET A 199 2.19 -4.83 -9.55
CA MET A 199 2.31 -6.09 -10.30
C MET A 199 1.63 -5.96 -11.68
N LEU A 200 2.27 -6.50 -12.71
CA LEU A 200 1.77 -6.45 -14.09
C LEU A 200 1.09 -7.77 -14.48
N ASN A 201 -0.09 -7.66 -15.10
CA ASN A 201 -0.88 -8.81 -15.57
C ASN A 201 -0.32 -9.44 -16.86
N ASP A 202 0.37 -8.64 -17.68
CA ASP A 202 1.13 -9.09 -18.86
C ASP A 202 2.51 -8.42 -18.78
N PRO A 203 3.61 -9.18 -18.62
CA PRO A 203 4.97 -8.63 -18.62
C PRO A 203 5.53 -8.45 -20.04
N SER A 204 4.80 -8.88 -21.08
CA SER A 204 5.20 -8.66 -22.48
C SER A 204 5.23 -7.16 -22.76
N PHE A 205 6.36 -6.64 -23.24
CA PHE A 205 6.55 -5.24 -23.65
C PHE A 205 6.36 -4.20 -22.54
N ALA A 206 6.42 -4.65 -21.28
CA ALA A 206 6.20 -3.82 -20.13
C ALA A 206 7.36 -2.86 -19.78
N LEU A 207 8.58 -3.05 -20.30
CA LEU A 207 9.71 -2.20 -19.97
C LEU A 207 9.61 -0.83 -20.65
N ASP A 208 9.55 0.24 -19.84
CA ASP A 208 9.42 1.62 -20.28
C ASP A 208 10.65 2.45 -19.87
N SER A 209 11.26 3.14 -20.84
CA SER A 209 12.48 3.93 -20.69
C SER A 209 12.30 5.24 -19.88
N ARG A 210 11.38 5.28 -18.91
CA ARG A 210 11.13 6.38 -17.97
C ARG A 210 11.09 5.93 -16.51
N GLY A 211 11.06 4.63 -16.25
CA GLY A 211 10.89 4.08 -14.90
C GLY A 211 11.90 3.01 -14.53
N THR A 212 11.55 2.26 -13.50
CA THR A 212 12.30 1.08 -13.04
C THR A 212 11.32 -0.03 -12.67
N PHE A 213 11.75 -1.27 -12.89
CA PHE A 213 10.91 -2.46 -12.85
C PHE A 213 11.60 -3.55 -12.04
N LEU A 214 10.85 -4.23 -11.18
CA LEU A 214 11.30 -5.43 -10.49
C LEU A 214 10.90 -6.65 -11.32
N ILE A 215 11.86 -7.51 -11.62
CA ILE A 215 11.68 -8.69 -12.47
C ILE A 215 12.10 -9.92 -11.65
N HIS A 216 11.11 -10.54 -10.99
CA HIS A 216 11.30 -11.74 -10.17
C HIS A 216 11.19 -12.98 -11.05
N VAL A 217 12.28 -13.74 -11.13
CA VAL A 217 12.41 -15.04 -11.82
C VAL A 217 12.85 -16.11 -10.81
N PRO A 218 12.73 -17.42 -11.09
CA PRO A 218 13.00 -18.47 -10.09
C PRO A 218 14.43 -18.48 -9.49
N SER A 219 15.38 -17.84 -10.16
CA SER A 219 16.80 -17.79 -9.78
C SER A 219 17.28 -16.43 -9.25
N ALA A 220 16.53 -15.34 -9.40
CA ALA A 220 16.97 -13.98 -9.06
C ALA A 220 15.82 -12.95 -9.06
N ILE A 221 16.07 -11.78 -8.49
CA ILE A 221 15.25 -10.56 -8.69
C ILE A 221 16.11 -9.52 -9.39
N TYR A 222 15.76 -9.15 -10.62
CA TYR A 222 16.40 -8.03 -11.30
C TYR A 222 15.69 -6.72 -10.97
N ILE A 223 16.45 -5.68 -10.64
CA ILE A 223 16.03 -4.28 -10.63
C ILE A 223 16.50 -3.71 -11.96
N TRP A 224 15.58 -3.61 -12.92
CA TRP A 224 15.85 -2.98 -14.21
C TRP A 224 15.67 -1.46 -14.09
N ILE A 225 16.66 -0.68 -14.52
CA ILE A 225 16.69 0.78 -14.43
C ILE A 225 16.78 1.37 -15.84
N SER A 226 15.82 2.21 -16.21
CA SER A 226 15.88 2.94 -17.49
C SER A 226 16.87 4.11 -17.48
N ARG A 227 17.33 4.52 -18.67
CA ARG A 227 18.23 5.68 -18.88
C ARG A 227 17.60 7.03 -18.52
N ARG A 228 16.30 7.07 -18.21
CA ARG A 228 15.58 8.26 -17.71
C ARG A 228 14.84 7.96 -16.40
N CYS A 229 15.29 6.96 -15.63
CA CYS A 229 14.74 6.68 -14.31
C CYS A 229 15.14 7.78 -13.33
N GLU A 230 14.16 8.39 -12.67
CA GLU A 230 14.41 9.37 -11.61
C GLU A 230 15.04 8.70 -10.37
N PRO A 231 16.10 9.26 -9.75
CA PRO A 231 16.81 8.62 -8.63
C PRO A 231 15.93 8.30 -7.41
N ILE A 232 14.85 9.05 -7.21
CA ILE A 232 13.84 8.77 -6.18
C ILE A 232 13.13 7.42 -6.45
N MET A 233 12.79 7.15 -7.71
CA MET A 233 12.12 5.91 -8.12
C MET A 233 13.08 4.72 -8.06
N GLU A 234 14.36 4.92 -8.45
CA GLU A 234 15.43 3.92 -8.33
C GLU A 234 15.67 3.49 -6.87
N ARG A 235 15.79 4.48 -5.96
CA ARG A 235 15.91 4.27 -4.51
C ARG A 235 14.73 3.48 -3.96
N ASP A 236 13.52 3.86 -4.34
CA ASP A 236 12.29 3.24 -3.85
C ASP A 236 12.09 1.83 -4.45
N ALA A 237 12.58 1.56 -5.67
CA ALA A 237 12.68 0.24 -6.28
C ALA A 237 13.64 -0.69 -5.53
N LYS A 238 14.84 -0.18 -5.18
CA LYS A 238 15.82 -0.93 -4.38
C LYS A 238 15.21 -1.35 -3.03
N GLY A 239 14.48 -0.47 -2.36
CA GLY A 239 13.69 -0.83 -1.17
C GLY A 239 12.61 -1.90 -1.45
N ALA A 240 11.84 -1.74 -2.52
CA ALA A 240 10.78 -2.67 -2.90
C ALA A 240 11.31 -4.07 -3.29
N ALA A 241 12.53 -4.19 -3.80
CA ALA A 241 13.16 -5.49 -4.06
C ALA A 241 13.42 -6.29 -2.76
N PHE A 242 13.93 -5.64 -1.72
CA PHE A 242 14.08 -6.28 -0.39
C PHE A 242 12.73 -6.64 0.23
N GLN A 243 11.70 -5.83 0.01
CA GLN A 243 10.33 -6.17 0.41
C GLN A 243 9.82 -7.44 -0.30
N VAL A 244 10.04 -7.60 -1.61
CA VAL A 244 9.66 -8.82 -2.35
C VAL A 244 10.35 -10.07 -1.78
N VAL A 245 11.65 -9.98 -1.42
CA VAL A 245 12.35 -11.07 -0.69
C VAL A 245 11.69 -11.36 0.67
N ARG A 246 11.50 -10.33 1.48
CA ARG A 246 10.99 -10.43 2.87
C ARG A 246 9.55 -10.95 2.95
N TYR A 247 8.68 -10.49 2.06
CA TYR A 247 7.24 -10.72 2.13
C TYR A 247 6.73 -11.86 1.25
N GLU A 248 7.31 -12.06 0.07
CA GLU A 248 6.94 -13.16 -0.83
C GLU A 248 7.86 -14.40 -0.70
N LYS A 249 8.90 -14.34 0.14
CA LYS A 249 9.92 -15.39 0.34
C LYS A 249 10.70 -15.71 -0.94
N ALA A 250 10.87 -14.72 -1.82
CA ALA A 250 11.62 -14.83 -3.06
C ALA A 250 13.06 -15.32 -2.82
N GLN A 251 13.61 -16.04 -3.80
CA GLN A 251 14.93 -16.69 -3.71
C GLN A 251 15.90 -16.12 -4.75
N GLY A 252 17.20 -16.29 -4.50
CA GLY A 252 18.27 -15.79 -5.36
C GLY A 252 18.75 -14.37 -5.02
N PRO A 253 19.77 -13.86 -5.73
CA PRO A 253 20.30 -12.52 -5.52
C PRO A 253 19.36 -11.43 -6.05
N ILE A 254 19.47 -10.24 -5.47
CA ILE A 254 18.98 -9.00 -6.09
C ILE A 254 20.08 -8.47 -7.00
N ILE A 255 19.81 -8.36 -8.30
CA ILE A 255 20.75 -7.91 -9.34
C ILE A 255 20.25 -6.57 -9.89
N THR A 256 21.12 -5.58 -10.07
CA THR A 256 20.77 -4.34 -10.78
C THR A 256 21.19 -4.45 -12.25
N VAL A 257 20.32 -4.04 -13.17
CA VAL A 257 20.54 -4.07 -14.63
C VAL A 257 20.13 -2.72 -15.22
N GLU A 258 20.99 -2.14 -16.06
CA GLU A 258 20.71 -0.89 -16.76
C GLU A 258 20.14 -1.15 -18.16
N GLU A 259 19.31 -0.23 -18.65
CA GLU A 259 18.69 -0.33 -19.96
C GLU A 259 19.72 -0.32 -21.10
N GLY A 260 19.65 -1.36 -21.95
CA GLY A 260 20.62 -1.66 -23.00
C GLY A 260 21.75 -2.59 -22.58
N GLU A 261 21.95 -2.80 -21.28
CA GLU A 261 22.94 -3.73 -20.71
C GLU A 261 22.25 -5.01 -20.18
N GLU A 262 21.10 -5.38 -20.76
CA GLU A 262 20.33 -6.54 -20.35
C GLU A 262 20.99 -7.86 -20.80
N PRO A 263 21.24 -8.83 -19.90
CA PRO A 263 21.81 -10.11 -20.29
C PRO A 263 20.81 -10.91 -21.15
N SER A 264 21.34 -11.72 -22.08
CA SER A 264 20.56 -12.62 -22.97
C SER A 264 19.47 -13.39 -22.21
N ASP A 265 19.88 -13.99 -21.10
CA ASP A 265 19.12 -14.92 -20.28
C ASP A 265 17.89 -14.24 -19.65
N LEU A 266 17.95 -12.92 -19.41
CA LEU A 266 16.80 -12.14 -18.93
C LEU A 266 15.71 -12.08 -20.00
N TRP A 267 16.08 -11.88 -21.26
CA TRP A 267 15.14 -11.85 -22.37
C TRP A 267 14.53 -13.21 -22.69
N ASP A 268 15.30 -14.28 -22.50
CA ASP A 268 14.81 -15.63 -22.77
C ASP A 268 13.75 -16.07 -21.76
N VAL A 269 13.69 -15.48 -20.56
CA VAL A 269 12.54 -15.66 -19.64
C VAL A 269 11.23 -15.11 -20.25
N PHE A 270 11.26 -13.99 -20.99
CA PHE A 270 10.07 -13.47 -21.67
C PHE A 270 9.63 -14.38 -22.83
N SER A 271 10.59 -14.97 -23.55
CA SER A 271 10.33 -15.92 -24.64
C SER A 271 9.66 -17.23 -24.18
N ASN A 272 9.75 -17.55 -22.89
CA ASN A 272 9.24 -18.79 -22.29
C ASN A 272 7.89 -18.64 -21.56
N LEU A 273 7.18 -17.51 -21.68
CA LEU A 273 5.83 -17.42 -21.12
C LEU A 273 4.84 -18.32 -21.88
N PRO A 274 3.92 -19.00 -21.18
CA PRO A 274 2.80 -19.65 -21.84
C PRO A 274 1.95 -18.57 -22.54
N PRO A 275 1.53 -18.78 -23.80
CA PRO A 275 0.80 -17.76 -24.56
C PRO A 275 -0.51 -17.40 -23.87
N SER A 276 -0.74 -16.09 -23.70
CA SER A 276 -2.02 -15.59 -23.22
C SER A 276 -3.14 -16.00 -24.20
N VAL A 277 -4.31 -16.36 -23.66
CA VAL A 277 -5.42 -16.93 -24.44
C VAL A 277 -5.98 -15.89 -25.41
N GLY A 278 -5.43 -15.87 -26.64
CA GLY A 278 -5.87 -15.00 -27.72
C GLY A 278 -4.76 -14.34 -28.58
N LYS A 279 -3.46 -14.52 -28.28
CA LYS A 279 -2.37 -13.92 -29.08
C LYS A 279 -1.33 -14.94 -29.57
N SER A 280 -1.11 -14.98 -30.88
CA SER A 280 -0.10 -15.83 -31.55
C SER A 280 1.13 -15.05 -32.05
N SER A 281 1.29 -13.78 -31.65
CA SER A 281 2.29 -12.84 -32.17
C SER A 281 3.50 -12.60 -31.25
N HIS A 282 3.49 -13.11 -30.01
CA HIS A 282 4.46 -12.76 -28.95
C HIS A 282 5.93 -12.88 -29.38
N SER A 283 6.34 -13.87 -30.17
CA SER A 283 7.75 -14.07 -30.56
C SER A 283 8.28 -12.96 -31.49
N LEU A 284 7.51 -12.54 -32.50
CA LEU A 284 7.87 -11.42 -33.38
C LEU A 284 7.88 -10.08 -32.62
N GLU A 285 6.97 -9.92 -31.66
CA GLU A 285 6.93 -8.74 -30.79
C GLU A 285 8.15 -8.73 -29.83
N ILE A 286 8.60 -9.87 -29.32
CA ILE A 286 9.83 -10.00 -28.48
C ILE A 286 11.09 -9.66 -29.28
N GLU A 287 11.22 -10.12 -30.53
CA GLU A 287 12.32 -9.70 -31.40
C GLU A 287 12.27 -8.20 -31.68
N SER A 288 11.08 -7.63 -31.93
CA SER A 288 10.90 -6.18 -32.07
C SER A 288 11.39 -5.43 -30.83
N ALA A 289 11.02 -5.88 -29.62
CA ALA A 289 11.40 -5.24 -28.36
C ALA A 289 12.89 -5.36 -28.00
N LYS A 290 13.52 -6.49 -28.32
CA LYS A 290 14.99 -6.64 -28.28
C LYS A 290 15.69 -5.61 -29.18
N ASN A 291 15.05 -5.24 -30.30
CA ASN A 291 15.57 -4.28 -31.28
C ASN A 291 15.16 -2.81 -31.03
N ILE A 292 14.32 -2.48 -30.03
CA ILE A 292 14.00 -1.07 -29.71
C ILE A 292 15.24 -0.41 -29.08
N VAL A 293 15.63 0.73 -29.65
CA VAL A 293 16.75 1.56 -29.20
C VAL A 293 16.59 1.92 -27.71
N PRO A 294 17.62 1.71 -26.86
CA PRO A 294 17.63 2.18 -25.49
C PRO A 294 17.26 3.67 -25.38
N SER A 295 16.38 4.02 -24.44
CA SER A 295 15.69 5.32 -24.29
C SER A 295 14.39 5.49 -25.10
N GLU A 296 14.06 4.63 -26.05
CA GLU A 296 12.86 4.80 -26.91
C GLU A 296 11.67 3.91 -26.52
N ARG A 297 11.87 2.89 -25.66
CA ARG A 297 10.79 2.00 -25.19
C ARG A 297 9.76 2.83 -24.39
N LYS A 298 8.49 2.80 -24.80
CA LYS A 298 7.39 3.48 -24.12
C LYS A 298 6.12 2.64 -24.15
N VAL A 299 5.37 2.68 -23.05
CA VAL A 299 4.06 2.04 -22.91
C VAL A 299 3.03 3.11 -22.57
N ASP A 300 2.08 3.37 -23.47
CA ASP A 300 1.19 4.52 -23.34
C ASP A 300 0.25 4.47 -22.13
N SER A 301 -0.10 3.27 -21.66
CA SER A 301 -0.91 3.11 -20.44
C SER A 301 -0.20 3.57 -19.16
N TYR A 302 1.11 3.82 -19.19
CA TYR A 302 1.86 4.38 -18.08
C TYR A 302 2.02 5.92 -18.15
N ASN A 303 1.59 6.56 -19.23
CA ASN A 303 1.78 8.01 -19.45
C ASN A 303 1.22 8.85 -18.29
N VAL A 304 0.03 8.50 -17.78
CA VAL A 304 -0.63 9.20 -16.66
C VAL A 304 0.20 9.14 -15.37
N ASP A 305 0.75 7.97 -15.03
CA ASP A 305 1.59 7.78 -13.84
C ASP A 305 2.91 8.54 -13.94
N PHE A 306 3.56 8.52 -15.11
CA PHE A 306 4.80 9.26 -15.34
C PHE A 306 4.57 10.77 -15.36
N GLU A 307 3.49 11.25 -15.97
CA GLU A 307 3.12 12.68 -15.91
C GLU A 307 2.84 13.13 -14.48
N LEU A 308 2.11 12.33 -13.69
CA LEU A 308 1.83 12.60 -12.28
C LEU A 308 3.13 12.69 -11.46
N PHE A 309 4.04 11.73 -11.63
CA PHE A 309 5.34 11.71 -10.95
C PHE A 309 6.21 12.91 -11.37
N CYS A 310 6.33 13.18 -12.68
CA CYS A 310 7.10 14.31 -13.22
C CYS A 310 6.56 15.67 -12.78
N LYS A 311 5.23 15.83 -12.66
CA LYS A 311 4.60 17.03 -12.07
C LYS A 311 5.00 17.15 -10.60
N ALA A 312 4.94 16.08 -9.81
CA ALA A 312 5.26 16.13 -8.39
C ALA A 312 6.75 16.45 -8.09
N ILE A 313 7.72 15.87 -8.81
CA ILE A 313 9.15 16.18 -8.62
C ILE A 313 9.50 17.61 -9.05
N THR A 314 8.77 18.20 -9.99
CA THR A 314 8.96 19.59 -10.44
C THR A 314 8.20 20.62 -9.59
N GLY A 315 7.58 20.20 -8.48
CA GLY A 315 6.81 21.07 -7.58
C GLY A 315 5.40 21.41 -8.08
N GLY A 316 4.93 20.73 -9.12
CA GLY A 316 3.58 20.83 -9.66
C GLY A 316 2.49 20.31 -8.71
N VAL A 317 1.28 20.83 -8.91
CA VAL A 317 0.15 20.65 -7.97
C VAL A 317 -0.44 19.25 -8.03
N VAL A 318 -0.62 18.65 -6.85
CA VAL A 318 -1.39 17.42 -6.61
C VAL A 318 -2.89 17.71 -6.78
N PRO A 319 -3.67 16.88 -7.52
CA PRO A 319 -5.08 17.15 -7.78
C PRO A 319 -5.92 17.27 -6.48
N PRO A 320 -6.93 18.16 -6.46
CA PRO A 320 -7.61 18.56 -5.23
C PRO A 320 -8.54 17.48 -4.66
N PHE A 321 -8.82 17.62 -3.36
CA PHE A 321 -9.79 16.78 -2.65
C PHE A 321 -11.18 16.91 -3.30
N SER A 322 -11.77 15.78 -3.70
CA SER A 322 -13.07 15.75 -4.39
C SER A 322 -14.25 15.90 -3.42
N SER A 323 -14.43 17.10 -2.84
CA SER A 323 -15.64 17.47 -2.08
C SER A 323 -15.97 18.96 -2.22
N SER A 324 -17.07 19.24 -2.94
CA SER A 324 -17.91 20.45 -2.89
C SER A 324 -17.25 21.84 -2.90
N GLY A 325 -16.96 22.37 -4.10
CA GLY A 325 -16.90 23.82 -4.33
C GLY A 325 -15.95 24.27 -5.46
N PRO A 326 -16.42 24.97 -6.51
CA PRO A 326 -15.56 25.52 -7.56
C PRO A 326 -14.92 26.84 -7.10
N GLU A 327 -13.98 26.81 -6.15
CA GLU A 327 -13.05 27.94 -5.89
C GLU A 327 -11.87 27.66 -4.91
N GLN A 328 -11.70 26.44 -4.37
CA GLN A 328 -10.59 26.13 -3.43
C GLN A 328 -9.75 24.93 -3.86
N GLU A 329 -8.73 25.19 -4.69
CA GLU A 329 -7.61 24.28 -4.86
C GLU A 329 -6.88 24.10 -3.52
N THR A 330 -6.96 22.90 -2.95
CA THR A 330 -6.35 22.57 -1.66
C THR A 330 -4.90 22.14 -1.86
N HIS A 331 -4.02 23.14 -2.05
CA HIS A 331 -2.60 22.93 -2.37
C HIS A 331 -1.86 22.11 -1.29
N LEU A 332 -1.68 20.81 -1.54
CA LEU A 332 -0.67 20.00 -0.86
C LEU A 332 0.64 20.08 -1.66
N PRO A 333 1.74 20.62 -1.10
CA PRO A 333 3.04 20.53 -1.75
C PRO A 333 3.50 19.07 -1.77
N ALA A 334 4.11 18.65 -2.88
CA ALA A 334 4.78 17.36 -2.95
C ALA A 334 5.85 17.27 -1.84
N ARG A 335 5.86 16.16 -1.10
CA ARG A 335 6.80 15.87 -0.01
C ARG A 335 7.44 14.52 -0.26
N GLU A 336 8.66 14.31 0.25
CA GLU A 336 9.18 12.95 0.34
C GLU A 336 8.23 12.08 1.16
N SER A 337 7.93 10.87 0.67
CA SER A 337 7.01 9.99 1.35
C SER A 337 7.61 9.45 2.65
N ASN A 338 6.86 9.56 3.75
CA ASN A 338 7.21 9.00 5.06
C ASN A 338 7.34 7.46 5.02
N TRP A 339 6.88 6.80 3.95
CA TRP A 339 7.03 5.37 3.69
C TRP A 339 8.43 4.98 3.20
N SER A 340 9.06 5.80 2.33
CA SER A 340 10.44 5.56 1.85
C SER A 340 11.47 5.60 3.01
N GLY A 341 11.11 6.21 4.14
CA GLY A 341 11.86 6.12 5.40
C GLY A 341 11.93 4.71 5.98
N LEU A 342 10.82 3.97 5.99
CA LEU A 342 10.74 2.61 6.55
C LEU A 342 11.55 1.61 5.72
N ARG A 343 11.44 1.67 4.38
CA ARG A 343 12.22 0.80 3.48
C ARG A 343 13.72 0.88 3.76
N ARG A 344 14.25 2.07 4.11
CA ARG A 344 15.66 2.26 4.50
C ARG A 344 16.03 1.54 5.80
N LYS A 345 15.16 1.52 6.82
CA LYS A 345 15.41 0.80 8.08
C LYS A 345 15.59 -0.71 7.82
N PHE A 346 14.69 -1.33 7.05
CA PHE A 346 14.79 -2.78 6.82
C PHE A 346 15.95 -3.18 5.91
N ILE A 347 16.47 -2.28 5.06
CA ILE A 347 17.76 -2.46 4.38
C ILE A 347 18.91 -2.53 5.40
N SER A 348 18.97 -1.63 6.39
CA SER A 348 20.05 -1.67 7.40
C SER A 348 19.92 -2.82 8.41
N ASP A 349 18.70 -3.18 8.78
CA ASP A 349 18.45 -4.16 9.83
C ASP A 349 18.55 -5.61 9.32
N SER A 350 18.37 -5.82 8.01
CA SER A 350 18.73 -7.11 7.36
C SER A 350 20.22 -7.44 7.45
N VAL A 351 21.06 -6.48 7.87
CA VAL A 351 22.50 -6.66 8.14
C VAL A 351 22.78 -6.90 9.64
N LYS A 352 21.81 -6.68 10.55
CA LYS A 352 22.02 -6.65 12.01
C LYS A 352 20.77 -7.01 12.84
N GLY A 353 20.78 -8.14 13.55
CA GLY A 353 19.84 -8.33 14.68
C GLY A 353 19.70 -9.76 15.23
N PHE A 354 19.76 -9.90 16.56
CA PHE A 354 19.43 -11.13 17.31
C PHE A 354 18.95 -10.78 18.75
N VAL A 355 18.02 -11.59 19.30
CA VAL A 355 17.48 -11.58 20.69
C VAL A 355 16.41 -10.50 21.01
N SER A 356 15.38 -10.85 21.82
CA SER A 356 14.29 -9.95 22.25
C SER A 356 13.92 -10.08 23.76
N THR A 357 12.69 -10.23 24.33
CA THR A 357 11.41 -10.80 23.84
C THR A 357 10.13 -10.24 24.54
N PRO A 358 9.96 -10.21 25.88
CA PRO A 358 8.63 -10.19 26.53
C PRO A 358 8.18 -8.81 27.08
N LYS A 359 6.96 -8.55 27.62
CA LYS A 359 5.55 -9.05 27.47
C LYS A 359 4.61 -8.16 28.34
N VAL A 360 3.27 -8.25 28.15
CA VAL A 360 2.20 -7.94 29.16
C VAL A 360 2.00 -6.45 29.52
N SER A 361 0.80 -5.90 29.83
CA SER A 361 -0.65 -6.18 29.57
C SER A 361 -1.46 -4.89 29.95
N MET A 362 -2.80 -4.72 29.94
CA MET A 362 -3.99 -5.48 29.51
C MET A 362 -5.19 -4.50 29.33
N CYS A 363 -6.29 -4.93 28.68
CA CYS A 363 -7.66 -4.33 28.76
C CYS A 363 -7.88 -2.92 28.17
N SER A 364 -9.11 -2.44 27.88
CA SER A 364 -10.37 -3.14 27.47
C SER A 364 -11.50 -2.16 27.06
N ARG A 365 -12.36 -2.60 26.13
CA ARG A 365 -13.59 -1.96 25.58
C ARG A 365 -13.39 -0.70 24.71
N VAL A 366 -14.06 -0.51 23.57
CA VAL A 366 -14.63 -1.43 22.55
C VAL A 366 -14.78 -0.66 21.19
N GLU A 367 -14.47 -1.25 20.01
CA GLU A 367 -14.80 -0.75 18.63
C GLU A 367 -13.79 -0.01 17.67
N SER A 368 -12.47 -0.17 17.77
CA SER A 368 -11.50 0.14 16.66
C SER A 368 -10.60 -1.05 16.30
N ILE A 369 -10.23 -1.30 15.03
CA ILE A 369 -9.24 -2.37 14.73
C ILE A 369 -7.82 -1.89 15.09
N GLN A 370 -7.27 -2.43 16.19
CA GLN A 370 -5.91 -2.17 16.63
C GLN A 370 -5.11 -3.48 16.65
N ILE A 371 -3.87 -3.45 16.16
CA ILE A 371 -2.93 -4.56 16.34
C ILE A 371 -2.12 -4.36 17.63
N HIS A 372 -2.31 -5.29 18.58
CA HIS A 372 -1.45 -5.54 19.73
C HIS A 372 -0.52 -6.74 19.46
N TYR A 373 0.59 -6.84 20.20
CA TYR A 373 1.60 -7.90 20.07
C TYR A 373 1.85 -8.69 21.37
#